data_AF-A0A831PIV4-F1
#
_entry.id   AF-A0A831PIV4-F1
#
_cell.length_a   1.000
_cell.length_b   1.000
_cell.length_c   1.000
_cell.angle_alpha   90.00
_cell.angle_beta   90.00
_cell.angle_gamma   90.00
#
_symmetry.space_group_name_H-M   'P 1'
#
loop_
_entity.id
_entity.type
_entity.pdbx_description
1 polymer ?
#
loop_
_entity_poly.entity_id
_entity_poly.type
_entity_poly.pdbx_seq_one_letter_code
_entity_poly.pdbx_strand_id
1 'polypeptide(L)'
;MRKSSVPATISLPASNLSELAECLSLGLRQELFLTPKPGLVDLLDRGSHPDLSLPLMLESIEFVGEAFQAFARLLDQGATPLELVPSGRLLEMKLLDTFGTNTHKGSIFLGGLLLCAYAPAMQKESTLSQAVRE
;
A
#
# COMPACT_ATOMS: atom_id res chain seq x y z
N MET A 1 -41.95 9.48 -18.46
CA MET A 1 -41.28 9.46 -17.14
C MET A 1 -40.48 8.15 -17.02
N ARG A 2 -39.19 8.15 -17.39
CA ARG A 2 -38.30 6.99 -17.18
C ARG A 2 -37.74 7.10 -15.76
N LYS A 3 -38.12 6.18 -14.86
CA LYS A 3 -37.46 6.04 -13.55
C LYS A 3 -36.04 5.57 -13.81
N SER A 4 -35.04 6.40 -13.50
CA SER A 4 -33.64 6.01 -13.53
C SER A 4 -33.42 4.90 -12.50
N SER A 5 -33.06 3.71 -12.98
CA SER A 5 -32.62 2.60 -12.16
C SER A 5 -31.36 3.01 -11.40
N VAL A 6 -31.43 3.01 -10.07
CA VAL A 6 -30.28 3.04 -9.19
C VAL A 6 -29.37 1.87 -9.58
N PRO A 7 -28.06 2.06 -9.83
CA PRO A 7 -27.18 0.97 -10.21
C PRO A 7 -27.12 -0.06 -9.07
N ALA A 8 -27.13 -1.34 -9.44
CA ALA A 8 -27.07 -2.46 -8.52
C ALA A 8 -25.88 -2.28 -7.56
N THR A 9 -26.15 -2.32 -6.26
CA THR A 9 -25.12 -2.42 -5.22
C THR A 9 -24.28 -3.65 -5.53
N ILE A 10 -23.04 -3.45 -5.96
CA ILE A 10 -22.06 -4.54 -6.10
C ILE A 10 -21.86 -5.05 -4.67
N SER A 11 -22.41 -6.22 -4.37
CA SER A 11 -22.10 -6.94 -3.14
C SER A 11 -20.68 -7.44 -3.27
N LEU A 12 -19.73 -6.66 -2.77
CA LEU A 12 -18.36 -7.13 -2.61
C LEU A 12 -18.40 -8.35 -1.66
N PRO A 13 -17.64 -9.42 -1.94
CA PRO A 13 -17.45 -10.49 -0.97
C PRO A 13 -16.95 -9.91 0.35
N ALA A 14 -17.12 -10.64 1.46
CA ALA A 14 -16.60 -10.22 2.76
C ALA A 14 -15.15 -9.73 2.59
N SER A 15 -14.89 -8.48 3.00
CA SER A 15 -13.61 -7.83 2.78
C SER A 15 -12.51 -8.61 3.50
N ASN A 16 -11.69 -9.35 2.76
CA ASN A 16 -10.50 -9.99 3.30
C ASN A 16 -9.32 -9.01 3.19
N LEU A 17 -9.24 -8.05 4.12
CA LEU A 17 -8.18 -7.05 4.14
C LEU A 17 -6.78 -7.68 4.25
N SER A 18 -6.67 -8.81 4.94
CA SER A 18 -5.40 -9.55 5.06
C SER A 18 -4.96 -10.15 3.73
N GLU A 19 -5.87 -10.71 2.94
CA GLU A 19 -5.57 -11.21 1.58
C GLU A 19 -5.21 -10.08 0.63
N LEU A 20 -5.87 -8.92 0.71
CA LEU A 20 -5.48 -7.74 -0.05
C LEU A 20 -4.07 -7.26 0.35
N ALA A 21 -3.73 -7.24 1.65
CA ALA A 21 -2.40 -6.90 2.12
C ALA A 21 -1.31 -7.85 1.60
N GLU A 22 -1.59 -9.16 1.57
CA GLU A 22 -0.74 -10.17 0.93
C GLU A 22 -0.55 -9.91 -0.56
N CYS A 23 -1.65 -9.69 -1.29
CA CYS A 23 -1.61 -9.39 -2.72
C CYS A 23 -0.80 -8.13 -3.03
N LEU A 24 -0.91 -7.09 -2.20
CA LEU A 24 -0.12 -5.87 -2.35
C LEU A 24 1.38 -6.16 -2.20
N SER A 25 1.79 -6.92 -1.17
CA SER A 25 3.21 -7.29 -1.01
C SER A 25 3.72 -8.18 -2.14
N LEU A 26 2.93 -9.20 -2.55
CA LEU A 26 3.27 -10.08 -3.67
C LEU A 26 3.40 -9.30 -4.99
N GLY A 27 2.50 -8.35 -5.24
CA GLY A 27 2.56 -7.47 -6.40
C GLY A 27 3.84 -6.65 -6.44
N LEU A 28 4.28 -6.09 -5.30
CA LEU A 28 5.56 -5.38 -5.22
C LEU A 28 6.74 -6.30 -5.53
N ARG A 29 6.74 -7.54 -5.05
CA ARG A 29 7.82 -8.50 -5.37
C ARG A 29 7.84 -8.82 -6.86
N GLN A 30 6.69 -9.15 -7.43
CA GLN A 30 6.58 -9.50 -8.86
C GLN A 30 6.99 -8.34 -9.77
N GLU A 31 6.69 -7.11 -9.37
CA GLU A 31 7.03 -5.89 -10.10
C GLU A 31 8.55 -5.71 -10.29
N LEU A 32 9.36 -6.16 -9.33
CA LEU A 32 10.83 -6.11 -9.41
C LEU A 32 11.42 -7.10 -10.43
N PHE A 33 10.69 -8.17 -10.75
CA PHE A 33 11.11 -9.17 -11.73
C PHE A 33 10.61 -8.88 -13.15
N LEU A 34 9.87 -7.77 -13.34
CA LEU A 34 9.56 -7.28 -14.67
C LEU A 34 10.83 -6.66 -15.24
N THR A 35 11.30 -7.12 -16.39
CA THR A 35 12.56 -6.65 -16.99
C THR A 35 12.39 -6.61 -18.50
N PRO A 36 12.80 -5.52 -19.19
CA PRO A 36 13.51 -4.34 -18.69
C PRO A 36 12.60 -3.28 -18.04
N LYS A 37 13.14 -2.50 -17.09
CA LYS A 37 12.49 -1.32 -16.50
C LYS A 37 13.35 -0.06 -16.69
N PRO A 38 13.17 0.68 -17.80
CA PRO A 38 14.01 1.85 -18.09
C PRO A 38 14.07 2.86 -16.93
N GLY A 39 15.28 3.06 -16.39
CA GLY A 39 15.54 4.02 -15.31
C GLY A 39 15.17 3.55 -13.89
N LEU A 40 14.56 2.38 -13.74
CA LEU A 40 14.23 1.77 -12.44
C LEU A 40 15.14 0.58 -12.17
N VAL A 41 15.13 0.08 -10.92
CA VAL A 41 15.82 -1.15 -10.54
C VAL A 41 15.10 -2.35 -11.14
N ASP A 42 15.86 -3.26 -11.75
CA ASP A 42 15.37 -4.55 -12.27
C ASP A 42 16.44 -5.65 -12.16
N LEU A 43 16.29 -6.76 -12.91
CA LEU A 43 17.26 -7.86 -12.94
C LEU A 43 18.57 -7.52 -13.67
N LEU A 44 18.58 -6.52 -14.55
CA LEU A 44 19.75 -6.14 -15.33
C LEU A 44 20.64 -5.18 -14.55
N ASP A 45 20.05 -4.14 -13.96
CA ASP A 45 20.81 -3.12 -13.24
C ASP A 45 19.97 -2.32 -12.21
N ARG A 46 20.58 -1.26 -11.68
CA ARG A 46 20.00 -0.38 -10.65
C ARG A 46 19.28 0.84 -11.26
N GLY A 47 19.12 0.88 -12.58
CA GLY A 47 18.61 2.03 -13.32
C GLY A 47 19.36 3.32 -12.96
N SER A 48 18.58 4.38 -12.72
CA SER A 48 19.11 5.68 -12.30
C SER A 48 19.34 5.81 -10.79
N HIS A 49 19.21 4.72 -10.03
CA HIS A 49 19.16 4.73 -8.56
C HIS A 49 20.42 4.11 -7.93
N PRO A 50 21.48 4.88 -7.67
CA PRO A 50 22.72 4.36 -7.08
C PRO A 50 22.51 3.84 -5.65
N ASP A 51 21.47 4.32 -4.96
CA ASP A 51 21.09 3.96 -3.60
C ASP A 51 20.22 2.69 -3.52
N LEU A 52 19.68 2.19 -4.64
CA LEU A 52 18.76 1.04 -4.67
C LEU A 52 19.30 -0.17 -5.42
N SER A 53 19.05 -1.39 -4.93
CA SER A 53 19.37 -2.64 -5.62
C SER A 53 18.24 -3.64 -5.47
N LEU A 54 18.16 -4.61 -6.39
CA LEU A 54 17.15 -5.67 -6.33
C LEU A 54 17.17 -6.41 -4.98
N PRO A 55 18.32 -6.86 -4.42
CA PRO A 55 18.32 -7.51 -3.10
C PRO A 55 17.81 -6.62 -1.97
N LEU A 56 18.20 -5.33 -1.96
CA LEU A 56 17.75 -4.36 -0.96
C LEU A 56 16.24 -4.15 -1.05
N MET A 57 15.70 -4.02 -2.26
CA MET A 57 14.26 -3.83 -2.47
C MET A 57 13.46 -5.09 -2.10
N LEU A 58 13.97 -6.29 -2.38
CA LEU A 58 13.33 -7.53 -1.95
C LEU A 58 13.26 -7.63 -0.41
N GLU A 59 14.34 -7.26 0.27
CA GLU A 59 14.39 -7.24 1.74
C GLU A 59 13.46 -6.17 2.32
N SER A 60 13.44 -4.96 1.75
CA SER A 60 12.57 -3.89 2.24
C SER A 60 11.08 -4.15 2.00
N ILE A 61 10.71 -4.95 1.00
CA ILE A 61 9.31 -5.39 0.79
C ILE A 61 8.79 -6.25 1.95
N GLU A 62 9.66 -6.98 2.69
CA GLU A 62 9.21 -7.72 3.88
C GLU A 62 8.64 -6.76 4.94
N PHE A 63 9.33 -5.64 5.17
CA PHE A 63 8.88 -4.60 6.12
C PHE A 63 7.58 -3.95 5.66
N VAL A 64 7.45 -3.69 4.36
CA VAL A 64 6.21 -3.14 3.77
C VAL A 64 5.06 -4.14 3.87
N GLY A 65 5.31 -5.42 3.64
CA GLY A 65 4.32 -6.50 3.77
C GLY A 65 3.81 -6.65 5.20
N GLU A 66 4.70 -6.66 6.19
CA GLU A 66 4.33 -6.66 7.62
C GLU A 66 3.45 -5.46 7.97
N ALA A 67 3.78 -4.29 7.43
CA ALA A 67 3.02 -3.07 7.67
C ALA A 67 1.64 -3.10 7.00
N PHE A 68 1.51 -3.61 5.76
CA PHE A 68 0.19 -3.80 5.14
C PHE A 68 -0.69 -4.73 5.96
N GLN A 69 -0.12 -5.81 6.52
CA GLN A 69 -0.85 -6.68 7.44
C GLN A 69 -1.25 -5.97 8.74
N ALA A 70 -0.40 -5.09 9.26
CA ALA A 70 -0.75 -4.25 10.41
C ALA A 70 -1.89 -3.27 10.07
N PHE A 71 -1.85 -2.63 8.91
CA PHE A 71 -2.91 -1.72 8.46
C PHE A 71 -4.23 -2.46 8.28
N ALA A 72 -4.21 -3.64 7.64
CA ALA A 72 -5.37 -4.51 7.50
C ALA A 72 -6.01 -4.83 8.87
N ARG A 73 -5.20 -5.27 9.85
CA ARG A 73 -5.69 -5.55 11.22
C ARG A 73 -6.29 -4.32 11.91
N LEU A 74 -5.67 -3.15 11.75
CA LEU A 74 -6.19 -1.89 12.33
C LEU A 74 -7.54 -1.52 11.69
N LEU A 75 -7.66 -1.65 10.38
CA LEU A 75 -8.89 -1.36 9.64
C LEU A 75 -10.01 -2.36 10.00
N ASP A 76 -9.69 -3.66 10.15
CA ASP A 76 -10.63 -4.67 10.64
C ASP A 76 -11.14 -4.35 12.06
N GLN A 77 -10.31 -3.70 12.88
CA GLN A 77 -10.67 -3.21 14.22
C GLN A 77 -11.43 -1.86 14.19
N GLY A 78 -11.66 -1.29 13.01
CA GLY A 78 -12.41 -0.04 12.83
C GLY A 78 -11.56 1.23 12.87
N ALA A 79 -10.23 1.13 12.72
CA ALA A 79 -9.37 2.30 12.60
C ALA A 79 -9.76 3.16 11.39
N THR A 80 -9.61 4.47 11.55
CA THR A 80 -9.77 5.44 10.49
C THR A 80 -8.47 5.62 9.69
N PRO A 81 -8.53 6.16 8.46
CA PRO A 81 -7.35 6.43 7.63
C PRO A 81 -6.38 7.36 8.33
N LEU A 82 -6.91 8.31 9.13
CA LEU A 82 -6.09 9.25 9.90
C LEU A 82 -5.28 8.53 10.98
N GLU A 83 -5.82 7.48 11.60
CA GLU A 83 -5.13 6.66 12.60
C GLU A 83 -4.06 5.74 11.98
N LEU A 84 -4.09 5.51 10.66
CA LEU A 84 -3.03 4.79 9.95
C LEU A 84 -1.81 5.66 9.62
N VAL A 85 -1.99 6.98 9.46
CA VAL A 85 -0.92 7.91 9.04
C VAL A 85 0.35 7.79 9.91
N PRO A 86 0.27 7.77 11.26
CA PRO A 86 1.47 7.60 12.09
C PRO A 86 2.20 6.29 11.83
N SER A 87 1.47 5.21 11.55
CA SER A 87 2.06 3.90 11.26
C SER A 87 2.76 3.89 9.90
N GLY A 88 2.20 4.57 8.90
CA GLY A 88 2.85 4.79 7.60
C GLY A 88 4.14 5.60 7.72
N ARG A 89 4.12 6.71 8.47
CA ARG A 89 5.32 7.53 8.72
C ARG A 89 6.40 6.76 9.50
N LEU A 90 6.00 5.96 10.48
CA LEU A 90 6.93 5.13 11.24
C LEU A 90 7.60 4.08 10.34
N LEU A 91 6.86 3.46 9.42
CA LEU A 91 7.42 2.55 8.43
C LEU A 91 8.43 3.27 7.53
N GLU A 92 8.08 4.45 7.00
CA GLU A 92 8.99 5.25 6.19
C GLU A 92 10.30 5.57 6.91
N MET A 93 10.23 5.92 8.20
CA MET A 93 11.41 6.15 9.04
C MET A 93 12.21 4.86 9.23
N LYS A 94 11.55 3.73 9.54
CA LYS A 94 12.19 2.43 9.73
C LYS A 94 12.93 1.98 8.47
N LEU A 95 12.34 2.20 7.29
CA LEU A 95 12.98 1.88 6.01
C LEU A 95 14.21 2.75 5.78
N LEU A 96 14.12 4.06 6.04
CA LEU A 96 15.25 4.97 5.91
C LEU A 96 16.39 4.60 6.88
N ASP A 97 16.09 4.30 8.13
CA ASP A 97 17.08 3.97 9.16
C ASP A 97 17.75 2.61 8.89
N THR A 98 17.00 1.63 8.36
CA THR A 98 17.50 0.26 8.13
C THR A 98 18.25 0.15 6.80
N PHE A 99 17.73 0.77 5.74
CA PHE A 99 18.25 0.59 4.37
C PHE A 99 19.00 1.81 3.83
N GLY A 100 19.03 2.93 4.57
CA GLY A 100 19.68 4.18 4.15
C GLY A 100 18.94 4.94 3.05
N THR A 101 17.77 4.46 2.64
CA THR A 101 16.93 5.05 1.59
C THR A 101 15.47 4.73 1.86
N ASN A 102 14.59 5.67 1.51
CA ASN A 102 13.17 5.53 1.75
C ASN A 102 12.51 4.84 0.56
N THR A 103 12.67 3.51 0.50
CA THR A 103 12.04 2.67 -0.52
C THR A 103 10.53 2.68 -0.36
N HIS A 104 9.81 2.50 -1.48
CA HIS A 104 8.37 2.19 -1.47
C HIS A 104 7.42 3.23 -0.89
N LYS A 105 7.81 4.50 -0.66
CA LYS A 105 6.88 5.57 -0.22
C LYS A 105 5.56 5.58 -0.97
N GLY A 106 5.65 5.58 -2.31
CA GLY A 106 4.47 5.56 -3.18
C GLY A 106 3.62 4.30 -2.96
N SER A 107 4.25 3.14 -2.79
CA SER A 107 3.56 1.88 -2.51
C SER A 107 2.91 1.86 -1.13
N ILE A 108 3.55 2.43 -0.10
CA ILE A 108 3.00 2.55 1.26
C ILE A 108 1.73 3.42 1.21
N PHE A 109 1.81 4.58 0.56
CA PHE A 109 0.68 5.47 0.38
C PHE A 109 -0.47 4.82 -0.40
N LEU A 110 -0.20 4.31 -1.61
CA LEU A 110 -1.22 3.72 -2.47
C LEU A 110 -1.80 2.43 -1.87
N GLY A 111 -0.97 1.58 -1.26
CA GLY A 111 -1.41 0.36 -0.59
C GLY A 111 -2.28 0.67 0.62
N GLY A 112 -1.88 1.63 1.46
CA GLY A 112 -2.70 2.11 2.58
C GLY A 112 -4.04 2.69 2.12
N LEU A 113 -4.04 3.48 1.04
CA LEU A 113 -5.25 4.04 0.44
C LEU A 113 -6.20 2.94 -0.08
N LEU A 114 -5.66 1.93 -0.77
CA LEU A 114 -6.43 0.79 -1.26
C LEU A 114 -7.03 -0.04 -0.11
N LEU A 115 -6.27 -0.30 0.96
CA LEU A 115 -6.77 -0.98 2.15
C LEU A 115 -7.89 -0.16 2.81
N CYS A 116 -7.73 1.16 2.93
CA CYS A 116 -8.79 2.03 3.47
C CYS A 116 -10.06 1.97 2.62
N ALA A 117 -9.93 1.97 1.30
CA ALA A 117 -11.06 1.92 0.37
C ALA A 117 -11.78 0.55 0.38
N TYR A 118 -11.04 -0.52 0.67
CA TYR A 118 -11.57 -1.88 0.73
C TYR A 118 -12.13 -2.26 2.12
N ALA A 119 -11.82 -1.47 3.15
CA ALA A 119 -12.26 -1.73 4.51
C ALA A 119 -13.81 -1.73 4.61
N PRO A 120 -14.40 -2.63 5.41
CA PRO A 120 -15.86 -2.79 5.50
C PRO A 120 -16.54 -1.60 6.21
N ALA A 121 -15.81 -0.87 7.05
CA ALA A 121 -16.30 0.34 7.67
C ALA A 121 -16.43 1.44 6.60
N MET A 122 -17.62 2.03 6.47
CA MET A 122 -17.83 3.16 5.56
C MET A 122 -16.96 4.34 5.99
N GLN A 123 -15.87 4.54 5.27
CA GLN A 123 -15.01 5.70 5.42
C GLN A 123 -15.75 6.92 4.88
N LYS A 124 -15.90 7.98 5.69
CA LYS A 124 -16.35 9.26 5.13
C LYS A 124 -15.25 9.80 4.23
N GLU A 125 -15.62 10.26 3.03
CA GLU A 125 -14.69 10.88 2.09
C GLU A 125 -13.88 12.03 2.73
N SER A 126 -14.50 12.78 3.64
CA SER A 126 -13.83 13.84 4.41
C SER A 126 -12.68 13.32 5.27
N THR A 127 -12.83 12.14 5.89
CA THR A 127 -11.80 11.52 6.74
C THR A 127 -10.64 11.02 5.91
N LEU A 128 -10.93 10.40 4.77
CA LEU A 128 -9.90 9.96 3.82
C LEU A 128 -9.14 11.17 3.22
N SER A 129 -9.88 12.21 2.83
CA SER A 129 -9.31 13.45 2.29
C SER A 129 -8.42 14.17 3.30
N GLN A 130 -8.76 14.11 4.58
CA GLN A 130 -7.91 14.65 5.63
C GLN A 130 -6.64 13.83 5.79
N ALA A 131 -6.74 12.50 5.87
CA ALA A 131 -5.59 11.61 6.01
C ALA A 131 -4.58 11.75 4.85
N VAL A 132 -5.05 11.97 3.62
CA VAL A 132 -4.18 12.18 2.44
C VAL A 132 -3.39 13.50 2.49
N ARG A 133 -3.81 14.47 3.31
CA ARG A 133 -3.13 15.77 3.46
C ARG A 133 -2.07 15.77 4.55
N GLU A 134 -2.08 14.76 5.42
CA GLU A 134 -1.12 14.57 6.51
C GLU A 134 0.06 13.73 6.02
#